data_AF-A0A397UVZ2-F1
#
_entry.id   AF-A0A397UVZ2-F1
#
_cell.length_a   1.000
_cell.length_b   1.000
_cell.length_c   1.000
_cell.angle_alpha   90.00
_cell.angle_beta   90.00
_cell.angle_gamma   90.00
#
_symmetry.space_group_name_H-M   'P 1'
#
loop_
_entity.id
_entity.type
_entity.pdbx_description
1 polymer ?
#
loop_
_entity_poly.entity_id
_entity_poly.type
_entity_poly.pdbx_seq_one_letter_code
_entity_poly.pdbx_strand_id
1 'polypeptide(L)'
;MNKILIFILFAIFPIVYANPNYADCLLYSINTSVADVSFTPDTHSQLGLPYLFNYSISGISPTTTSTSLFIAFFTENDNVPFDVHIIKVPSNKTELNFSNLHINAPLITDSYTIMFAMMDDTIGYINCVTFPRFSSTSSS
;
A
#
# COMPACT_ATOMS: atom_id res chain seq x y z
N MET A 1 -19.81 26.36 -0.31
CA MET A 1 -18.38 26.32 -0.68
C MET A 1 -17.55 26.61 0.56
N ASN A 2 -16.38 25.96 0.71
CA ASN A 2 -15.49 25.92 1.91
C ASN A 2 -15.78 24.89 3.02
N LYS A 3 -15.88 23.60 2.68
CA LYS A 3 -15.66 22.51 3.67
C LYS A 3 -14.74 21.37 3.20
N ILE A 4 -14.28 21.39 1.94
CA ILE A 4 -13.41 20.35 1.38
C ILE A 4 -11.93 20.59 1.72
N LEU A 5 -11.56 21.82 2.11
CA LEU A 5 -10.15 22.18 2.33
C LEU A 5 -9.54 21.62 3.63
N ILE A 6 -10.35 21.22 4.61
CA ILE A 6 -9.84 20.79 5.93
C ILE A 6 -9.45 19.30 5.96
N PHE A 7 -10.00 18.47 5.08
CA PHE A 7 -9.62 17.04 5.00
C PHE A 7 -8.24 16.82 4.36
N ILE A 8 -7.73 17.79 3.59
CA ILE A 8 -6.45 17.68 2.89
C ILE A 8 -5.27 18.11 3.79
N LEU A 9 -5.52 18.79 4.92
CA LEU A 9 -4.45 19.37 5.76
C LEU A 9 -3.86 18.46 6.85
N PHE A 10 -4.37 17.24 7.04
CA PHE A 10 -3.87 16.30 8.06
C PHE A 10 -3.04 15.13 7.51
N ALA A 11 -2.70 15.13 6.22
CA ALA A 11 -1.89 14.07 5.60
C ALA A 11 -0.36 14.25 5.80
N ILE A 12 0.07 14.69 6.98
CA ILE A 12 1.48 14.66 7.38
C ILE A 12 1.62 13.44 8.29
N PHE A 13 1.87 12.29 7.67
CA PHE A 13 1.83 11.00 8.35
C PHE A 13 3.21 10.62 8.90
N PRO A 14 3.35 10.30 10.21
CA PRO A 14 4.56 9.70 10.73
C PRO A 14 4.67 8.25 10.24
N ILE A 15 5.59 8.02 9.28
CA ILE A 15 5.98 6.68 8.83
C ILE A 15 6.79 6.02 9.95
N VAL A 16 6.33 4.88 10.47
CA VAL A 16 7.09 4.10 11.47
C VAL A 16 7.91 3.05 10.73
N TYR A 17 9.23 3.23 10.72
CA TYR A 17 10.16 2.30 10.07
C TYR A 17 10.32 1.03 10.90
N ALA A 18 9.64 -0.04 10.49
CA ALA A 18 9.76 -1.36 11.11
C ALA A 18 10.95 -2.17 10.56
N ASN A 19 11.47 -1.82 9.37
CA ASN A 19 12.68 -2.39 8.73
C ASN A 19 13.17 -1.44 7.60
N PRO A 20 14.42 -1.58 7.09
CA PRO A 20 14.90 -0.72 6.01
C PRO A 20 14.17 -0.95 4.67
N ASN A 21 13.47 -2.09 4.52
CA ASN A 21 12.83 -2.48 3.26
C ASN A 21 11.29 -2.38 3.27
N TYR A 22 10.67 -2.18 4.45
CA TYR A 22 9.22 -1.99 4.56
C TYR A 22 8.87 -1.08 5.73
N ALA A 23 7.79 -0.31 5.60
CA ALA A 23 7.25 0.51 6.66
C ALA A 23 5.76 0.24 6.89
N ASP A 24 5.35 0.25 8.17
CA ASP A 24 3.93 0.22 8.55
C ASP A 24 3.39 1.65 8.46
N CYS A 25 2.32 1.83 7.69
CA CYS A 25 1.66 3.12 7.50
C CYS A 25 0.34 3.26 8.29
N LEU A 26 0.06 2.33 9.21
CA LEU A 26 -1.09 2.43 10.11
C LEU A 26 -0.81 3.44 11.24
N LEU A 27 -1.56 4.54 11.22
CA LEU A 27 -1.41 5.67 12.14
C LEU A 27 -1.89 5.38 13.58
N TYR A 28 -2.70 4.34 13.80
CA TYR A 28 -3.50 4.22 15.03
C TYR A 28 -3.38 2.88 15.76
N SER A 29 -2.52 1.95 15.33
CA SER A 29 -2.55 0.60 15.92
C SER A 29 -1.23 -0.14 15.83
N ILE A 30 -0.51 -0.18 16.95
CA ILE A 30 0.64 -1.07 17.20
C ILE A 30 0.19 -2.55 17.28
N ASN A 31 -1.13 -2.81 17.33
CA ASN A 31 -1.75 -4.13 17.54
C ASN A 31 -2.50 -4.70 16.32
N THR A 32 -2.40 -4.08 15.13
CA THR A 32 -3.03 -4.62 13.92
C THR A 32 -2.20 -5.75 13.34
N SER A 33 -2.85 -6.82 12.88
CA SER A 33 -2.19 -7.86 12.09
C SER A 33 -1.51 -7.22 10.88
N VAL A 34 -0.18 -7.33 10.83
CA VAL A 34 0.60 -6.88 9.68
C VAL A 34 0.36 -7.87 8.55
N ALA A 35 -0.05 -7.39 7.37
CA ALA A 35 -0.15 -8.24 6.20
C ALA A 35 1.23 -8.74 5.79
N ASP A 36 1.31 -10.02 5.45
CA ASP A 36 2.47 -10.60 4.79
C ASP A 36 2.36 -10.32 3.29
N VAL A 37 3.29 -9.51 2.79
CA VAL A 37 3.36 -9.10 1.39
C VAL A 37 4.71 -9.50 0.84
N SER A 38 4.69 -10.26 -0.24
CA SER A 38 5.89 -10.60 -1.01
C SER A 38 5.66 -10.35 -2.49
N PHE A 39 6.74 -10.01 -3.20
CA PHE A 39 6.65 -9.80 -4.63
C PHE A 39 7.93 -10.20 -5.36
N THR A 40 7.75 -10.61 -6.60
CA THR A 40 8.85 -10.94 -7.50
C THR A 40 8.65 -10.28 -8.86
N PRO A 41 9.72 -9.79 -9.49
CA PRO A 41 11.10 -9.81 -9.01
C PRO A 41 11.40 -8.68 -8.02
N ASP A 42 12.28 -8.93 -7.04
CA ASP A 42 12.70 -7.91 -6.07
C ASP A 42 13.85 -7.04 -6.64
N THR A 43 13.55 -6.21 -7.65
CA THR A 43 14.53 -5.28 -8.25
C THR A 43 14.04 -3.82 -8.32
N HIS A 44 14.98 -2.87 -8.19
CA HIS A 44 14.74 -1.41 -8.19
C HIS A 44 14.43 -0.79 -9.56
N SER A 45 14.71 -1.48 -10.67
CA SER A 45 14.58 -0.90 -12.02
C SER A 45 13.77 -1.81 -12.92
N GLN A 46 12.46 -1.67 -12.86
CA GLN A 46 11.53 -2.33 -13.77
C GLN A 46 10.46 -1.34 -14.16
N LEU A 47 10.62 -0.70 -15.32
CA LEU A 47 9.57 0.15 -15.88
C LEU A 47 8.65 -0.72 -16.72
N GLY A 48 7.35 -0.71 -16.42
CA GLY A 48 6.33 -1.39 -17.23
C GLY A 48 6.34 -2.92 -17.19
N LEU A 49 7.27 -3.54 -16.46
CA LEU A 49 7.31 -5.00 -16.32
C LEU A 49 6.37 -5.48 -15.21
N PRO A 50 5.82 -6.70 -15.32
CA PRO A 50 4.89 -7.22 -14.32
C PRO A 50 5.62 -7.59 -13.03
N TYR A 51 5.06 -7.14 -11.91
CA TYR A 51 5.28 -7.74 -10.60
C TYR A 51 4.25 -8.84 -10.35
N LEU A 52 4.72 -9.91 -9.74
CA LEU A 52 3.91 -10.96 -9.16
C LEU A 52 3.82 -10.73 -7.66
N PHE A 53 2.64 -10.31 -7.18
CA PHE A 53 2.37 -10.01 -5.79
C PHE A 53 1.65 -11.17 -5.10
N ASN A 54 2.07 -11.47 -3.88
CA ASN A 54 1.33 -12.29 -2.93
C ASN A 54 1.02 -11.45 -1.69
N TYR A 55 -0.23 -11.47 -1.27
CA TYR A 55 -0.72 -10.76 -0.09
C TYR A 55 -1.47 -11.75 0.79
N SER A 56 -1.14 -11.79 2.08
CA SER A 56 -1.93 -12.53 3.05
C SER A 56 -2.09 -11.77 4.36
N ILE A 57 -3.27 -11.88 4.96
CA ILE A 57 -3.55 -11.30 6.27
C ILE A 57 -4.55 -12.22 7.00
N SER A 58 -4.38 -12.35 8.31
CA SER A 58 -5.26 -13.14 9.17
C SER A 58 -5.55 -12.41 10.48
N GLY A 59 -6.59 -12.86 11.20
CA GLY A 59 -6.95 -12.27 12.49
C GLY A 59 -7.59 -10.87 12.37
N ILE A 60 -8.17 -10.54 11.22
CA ILE A 60 -8.90 -9.28 11.02
C ILE A 60 -10.37 -9.45 11.39
N SER A 61 -11.01 -8.34 11.74
CA SER A 61 -12.48 -8.28 11.82
C SER A 61 -13.10 -8.69 10.48
N PRO A 62 -14.31 -9.29 10.48
CA PRO A 62 -14.97 -9.70 9.25
C PRO A 62 -15.07 -8.54 8.25
N THR A 63 -14.55 -8.76 7.04
CA THR A 63 -14.63 -7.81 5.93
C THR A 63 -16.10 -7.50 5.60
N THR A 64 -16.36 -6.29 5.13
CA THR A 64 -17.68 -5.87 4.69
C THR A 64 -17.75 -5.81 3.15
N THR A 65 -18.89 -5.40 2.62
CA THR A 65 -19.06 -5.17 1.17
C THR A 65 -18.28 -3.95 0.65
N SER A 66 -17.83 -3.05 1.53
CA SER A 66 -16.99 -1.89 1.18
C SER A 66 -15.50 -2.16 1.34
N THR A 67 -15.10 -3.34 1.84
CA THR A 67 -13.67 -3.64 2.00
C THR A 67 -12.99 -3.83 0.65
N SER A 68 -11.88 -3.14 0.44
CA SER A 68 -11.05 -3.24 -0.77
C SER A 68 -9.57 -3.28 -0.42
N LEU A 69 -8.79 -3.96 -1.26
CA LEU A 69 -7.34 -3.94 -1.26
C LEU A 69 -6.85 -2.93 -2.30
N PHE A 70 -5.98 -2.04 -1.88
CA PHE A 70 -5.38 -0.98 -2.68
C PHE A 70 -3.90 -1.28 -2.85
N ILE A 71 -3.44 -1.17 -4.09
CA ILE A 71 -2.03 -1.27 -4.45
C ILE A 71 -1.70 0.01 -5.20
N ALA A 72 -0.95 0.89 -4.57
CA ALA A 72 -0.75 2.25 -5.04
C ALA A 72 0.74 2.59 -5.18
N PHE A 73 1.06 3.42 -6.17
CA PHE A 73 2.42 3.85 -6.46
C PHE A 73 2.56 5.35 -6.23
N PHE A 74 3.60 5.72 -5.48
CA PHE A 74 3.91 7.11 -5.11
C PHE A 74 5.29 7.48 -5.60
N THR A 75 5.45 8.70 -6.09
CA THR A 75 6.77 9.30 -6.32
C THR A 75 7.46 9.54 -4.98
N GLU A 76 8.79 9.67 -5.00
CA GLU A 76 9.58 9.99 -3.81
C GLU A 76 9.04 11.28 -3.15
N ASN A 77 8.62 11.19 -1.89
CA ASN A 77 8.05 12.27 -1.07
C ASN A 77 6.68 12.83 -1.51
N ASP A 78 5.94 12.12 -2.36
CA ASP A 78 4.57 12.50 -2.71
C ASP A 78 3.55 11.78 -1.82
N ASN A 79 2.45 12.48 -1.53
CA ASN A 79 1.32 11.95 -0.76
C ASN A 79 0.14 11.58 -1.66
N VAL A 80 0.23 11.85 -2.96
CA VAL A 80 -0.78 11.49 -3.96
C VAL A 80 -0.24 10.34 -4.81
N PRO A 81 -0.97 9.21 -4.91
CA PRO A 81 -0.53 8.13 -5.78
C PRO A 81 -0.73 8.52 -7.24
N PHE A 82 0.26 8.24 -8.07
CA PHE A 82 0.17 8.48 -9.51
C PHE A 82 -0.42 7.27 -10.26
N ASP A 83 -0.44 6.09 -9.62
CA ASP A 83 -1.13 4.89 -10.11
C ASP A 83 -1.75 4.11 -8.94
N VAL A 84 -2.95 3.55 -9.13
CA VAL A 84 -3.72 2.84 -8.11
C VAL A 84 -4.49 1.67 -8.70
N HIS A 85 -4.30 0.50 -8.12
CA HIS A 85 -5.03 -0.73 -8.42
C HIS A 85 -5.93 -1.07 -7.24
N ILE A 86 -7.22 -1.30 -7.53
CA ILE A 86 -8.23 -1.58 -6.50
C ILE A 86 -8.81 -2.97 -6.75
N ILE A 87 -8.71 -3.83 -5.73
CA ILE A 87 -9.22 -5.19 -5.75
C ILE A 87 -10.33 -5.29 -4.70
N LYS A 88 -11.55 -5.63 -5.15
CA LYS A 88 -12.67 -5.87 -4.25
C LYS A 88 -12.45 -7.13 -3.44
N VAL A 89 -12.64 -7.03 -2.14
CA VAL A 89 -12.47 -8.15 -1.21
C VAL A 89 -13.83 -8.83 -0.98
N PRO A 90 -13.90 -10.17 -0.93
CA PRO A 90 -15.13 -10.86 -0.54
C PRO A 90 -15.54 -10.47 0.88
N SER A 91 -16.85 -10.29 1.11
CA SER A 91 -17.37 -9.97 2.44
C SER A 91 -17.34 -11.18 3.38
N ASN A 92 -17.41 -10.89 4.68
CA ASN A 92 -17.44 -11.85 5.78
C ASN A 92 -16.20 -12.77 5.83
N LYS A 93 -15.03 -12.21 5.52
CA LYS A 93 -13.74 -12.88 5.61
C LYS A 93 -12.97 -12.35 6.82
N THR A 94 -12.38 -13.25 7.59
CA THR A 94 -11.46 -12.93 8.71
C THR A 94 -9.99 -13.19 8.35
N GLU A 95 -9.77 -13.68 7.13
CA GLU A 95 -8.48 -13.95 6.54
C GLU A 95 -8.58 -13.74 5.02
N LEU A 96 -7.49 -13.28 4.41
CA LEU A 96 -7.40 -13.10 2.97
C LEU A 96 -6.06 -13.64 2.49
N ASN A 97 -6.10 -14.28 1.32
CA ASN A 97 -4.92 -14.74 0.62
C ASN A 97 -5.12 -14.47 -0.87
N PHE A 98 -4.33 -13.55 -1.39
CA PHE A 98 -4.24 -13.28 -2.82
C PHE A 98 -2.87 -13.74 -3.29
N SER A 99 -2.86 -14.70 -4.19
CA SER A 99 -1.64 -15.22 -4.81
C SER A 99 -1.58 -14.82 -6.28
N ASN A 100 -0.36 -14.57 -6.78
CA ASN A 100 -0.10 -14.33 -8.19
C ASN A 100 -0.88 -13.13 -8.78
N LEU A 101 -1.03 -12.06 -8.00
CA LEU A 101 -1.59 -10.82 -8.50
C LEU A 101 -0.58 -10.15 -9.44
N HIS A 102 -0.99 -9.91 -10.69
CA HIS A 102 -0.13 -9.31 -11.71
C HIS A 102 -0.42 -7.82 -11.79
N ILE A 103 0.56 -6.99 -11.44
CA ILE A 103 0.47 -5.54 -11.55
C ILE A 103 1.75 -5.05 -12.21
N ASN A 104 1.59 -4.23 -13.23
CA ASN A 104 2.74 -3.70 -13.94
C ASN A 104 3.39 -2.60 -13.10
N ALA A 105 4.72 -2.63 -13.08
CA ALA A 105 5.51 -1.55 -12.54
C ALA A 105 5.24 -0.26 -13.34
N PRO A 106 5.34 0.90 -12.67
CA PRO A 106 5.00 2.16 -13.29
C PRO A 106 5.93 2.50 -14.46
N LEU A 107 5.42 3.20 -15.47
CA LEU A 107 6.20 3.65 -16.64
C LEU A 107 6.86 5.01 -16.43
N ILE A 108 6.47 5.73 -15.37
CA ILE A 108 6.76 7.15 -15.20
C ILE A 108 8.12 7.37 -14.52
N THR A 109 8.49 6.50 -13.57
CA THR A 109 9.70 6.66 -12.76
C THR A 109 10.23 5.31 -12.29
N ASP A 110 11.55 5.20 -12.17
CA ASP A 110 12.27 4.08 -11.58
C ASP A 110 12.50 4.25 -10.06
N SER A 111 12.04 5.38 -9.49
CA SER A 111 12.13 5.70 -8.07
C SER A 111 10.73 5.95 -7.50
N TYR A 112 10.19 4.98 -6.77
CA TYR A 112 8.81 5.04 -6.25
C TYR A 112 8.63 4.26 -4.96
N THR A 113 7.51 4.49 -4.27
CA THR A 113 7.06 3.67 -3.15
C THR A 113 5.81 2.90 -3.56
N ILE A 114 5.78 1.60 -3.26
CA ILE A 114 4.59 0.76 -3.42
C ILE A 114 3.87 0.69 -2.09
N MET A 115 2.57 0.98 -2.05
CA MET A 115 1.72 0.84 -0.87
C MET A 115 0.72 -0.29 -1.08
N PHE A 116 0.64 -1.19 -0.11
CA PHE A 116 -0.42 -2.18 0.05
C PHE A 116 -1.30 -1.74 1.20
N ALA A 117 -2.56 -1.45 0.92
CA ALA A 117 -3.48 -1.01 1.96
C ALA A 117 -4.82 -1.73 1.83
N MET A 118 -5.30 -2.29 2.94
CA MET A 118 -6.67 -2.77 3.03
C MET A 118 -7.49 -1.71 3.75
N MET A 119 -8.56 -1.26 3.10
CA MET A 119 -9.41 -0.19 3.62
C MET A 119 -10.87 -0.59 3.50
N ASP A 120 -11.65 -0.14 4.46
CA ASP A 120 -13.10 -0.22 4.43
C ASP A 120 -13.69 1.19 4.56
N ASP A 121 -14.65 1.53 3.71
CA ASP A 121 -15.26 2.87 3.67
C ASP A 121 -15.85 3.32 5.02
N THR A 122 -16.19 2.38 5.91
CA THR A 122 -16.83 2.68 7.19
C THR A 122 -15.85 2.94 8.34
N ILE A 123 -14.67 2.32 8.31
CA ILE A 123 -13.69 2.35 9.42
C ILE A 123 -12.32 2.90 9.00
N GLY A 124 -12.06 3.06 7.70
CA GLY A 124 -10.77 3.47 7.18
C GLY A 124 -9.80 2.29 7.01
N TYR A 125 -8.51 2.56 7.18
CA TYR A 125 -7.45 1.57 6.99
C TYR A 125 -7.54 0.45 8.03
N ILE A 126 -7.63 -0.79 7.54
CA ILE A 126 -7.52 -2.01 8.35
C ILE A 126 -6.06 -2.46 8.42
N ASN A 127 -5.34 -2.40 7.29
CA ASN A 127 -3.90 -2.66 7.23
C ASN A 127 -3.22 -1.76 6.18
N CYS A 128 -1.95 -1.42 6.39
CA CYS A 128 -1.15 -0.62 5.46
C CYS A 128 0.34 -0.99 5.56
N VAL A 129 0.98 -1.31 4.44
CA VAL A 129 2.42 -1.57 4.34
C VAL A 129 2.98 -0.86 3.11
N THR A 130 4.14 -0.23 3.23
CA THR A 130 4.85 0.40 2.10
C THR A 130 6.23 -0.20 1.86
N PHE A 131 6.65 -0.19 0.59
CA PHE A 131 7.94 -0.66 0.11
C PHE A 131 8.61 0.44 -0.73
N PRO A 132 9.64 1.13 -0.19
CA PRO A 132 10.38 2.12 -0.97
C PRO A 132 11.28 1.42 -2.01
N ARG A 133 11.28 1.95 -3.23
CA ARG A 133 12.08 1.49 -4.38
C ARG A 133 12.79 2.69 -4.97
N PHE A 134 13.83 3.17 -4.29
CA PHE A 134 14.59 4.33 -4.75
C PHE A 134 15.86 3.87 -5.46
N SER A 135 16.12 4.39 -6.65
CA SER A 135 17.39 4.12 -7.34
C SER A 135 18.54 4.79 -6.57
N SER A 136 19.68 4.11 -6.46
CA SER A 136 20.81 4.54 -5.63
C SER A 136 21.59 5.74 -6.17
N THR A 137 20.95 6.64 -6.91
CA THR A 137 21.60 7.79 -7.58
C THR A 137 21.40 9.14 -6.90
N SER A 138 20.91 9.19 -5.66
CA SER A 138 20.85 10.42 -4.85
C SER A 138 22.01 10.53 -3.85
N SER A 139 23.24 10.45 -4.34
CA SER A 139 24.42 10.92 -3.59
C SER A 139 25.42 11.60 -4.52
N SER A 140 25.19 12.89 -4.78
CA SER A 140 26.22 13.84 -5.21
C SER A 140 25.81 15.25 -4.83
#